data_AF-A0A1I4XAK3-F1
#
_entry.id   AF-A0A1I4XAK3-F1
#
_cell.length_a   1.000
_cell.length_b   1.000
_cell.length_c   1.000
_cell.angle_alpha   90.00
_cell.angle_beta   90.00
_cell.angle_gamma   90.00
#
_symmetry.space_group_name_H-M   'P 1'
#
loop_
_entity.id
_entity.type
_entity.pdbx_description
1 polymer ?
#
loop_
_entity_poly.entity_id
_entity_poly.type
_entity_poly.pdbx_seq_one_letter_code
_entity_poly.pdbx_strand_id
1 'polypeptide(L)' 'MEDFLIVVNRIEDLQATKDLVELELIFDKAKRTIVGGMSVILVRENSKGKQERFNTISSEIDFEEYRKQVFRYL' A
#
# COMPACT_ATOMS: atom_id res chain seq x y z
N MET A 1 -13.24 7.92 -10.77
CA MET A 1 -12.34 6.91 -10.18
C MET A 1 -11.76 7.52 -8.93
N GLU A 2 -11.52 6.74 -7.89
CA GLU A 2 -11.07 7.20 -6.56
C GLU A 2 -9.65 6.74 -6.28
N ASP A 3 -8.90 7.54 -5.52
CA ASP A 3 -7.56 7.15 -5.06
C ASP A 3 -7.63 5.86 -4.23
N PHE A 4 -6.61 5.03 -4.31
CA PHE A 4 -6.56 3.78 -3.55
C PHE A 4 -5.82 3.98 -2.23
N LEU A 5 -6.43 3.59 -1.12
CA LEU A 5 -5.87 3.78 0.21
C LEU A 5 -5.24 2.49 0.72
N ILE A 6 -3.97 2.56 1.10
CA ILE A 6 -3.25 1.48 1.79
C ILE A 6 -3.05 1.89 3.24
N VAL A 7 -3.61 1.10 4.16
CA VAL A 7 -3.33 1.20 5.60
C VAL A 7 -2.05 0.43 5.88
N VAL A 8 -0.97 1.15 6.22
CA VAL A 8 0.36 0.56 6.33
C VAL A 8 0.51 -0.37 7.52
N ASN A 9 -0.24 -0.15 8.60
CA ASN A 9 -0.32 -1.09 9.72
C ASN A 9 -0.75 -2.49 9.26
N ARG A 10 -1.74 -2.55 8.35
CA ARG A 10 -2.20 -3.83 7.77
C ARG A 10 -1.12 -4.50 6.93
N ILE A 11 -0.33 -3.72 6.18
CA ILE A 11 0.81 -4.27 5.42
C ILE A 11 1.85 -4.88 6.37
N GLU A 12 2.19 -4.17 7.45
CA GLU A 12 3.12 -4.63 8.48
C GLU A 12 2.62 -5.93 9.15
N ASP A 13 1.32 -6.04 9.46
CA ASP A 13 0.71 -7.25 10.03
C ASP A 13 0.75 -8.45 9.06
N LEU A 14 0.43 -8.22 7.79
CA LEU A 14 0.50 -9.25 6.75
C LEU A 14 1.95 -9.70 6.50
N GLN A 15 2.91 -8.79 6.61
CA GLN A 15 4.33 -9.14 6.55
C GLN A 15 4.73 -10.04 7.73
N ALA A 16 4.32 -9.68 8.95
CA ALA A 16 4.63 -10.46 10.15
C ALA A 16 4.04 -11.88 10.09
N THR A 17 2.86 -12.03 9.49
CA THR A 17 2.17 -13.31 9.30
C THR A 17 2.55 -14.04 8.02
N LYS A 18 3.38 -13.42 7.16
CA LYS A 18 3.78 -13.91 5.83
C LYS A 18 2.61 -14.24 4.91
N ASP A 19 1.52 -13.48 5.00
CA ASP A 19 0.37 -13.64 4.11
C ASP A 19 0.65 -12.97 2.75
N LEU A 20 1.39 -13.70 1.90
CA LEU A 20 1.77 -13.24 0.57
C LEU A 20 0.56 -13.05 -0.36
N VAL A 21 -0.48 -13.85 -0.18
CA VAL A 21 -1.65 -13.83 -1.06
C VAL A 21 -2.39 -12.50 -0.88
N GLU A 22 -2.68 -12.13 0.37
CA GLU A 22 -3.38 -10.89 0.65
C GLU A 22 -2.53 -9.66 0.30
N LEU A 23 -1.22 -9.72 0.52
CA LEU A 23 -0.29 -8.66 0.09
C LEU A 23 -0.35 -8.44 -1.43
N GLU A 24 -0.20 -9.50 -2.23
CA GLU A 24 -0.26 -9.40 -3.70
C GLU A 24 -1.61 -8.86 -4.16
N LEU A 25 -2.73 -9.29 -3.55
CA LEU A 25 -4.05 -8.76 -3.88
C LEU A 25 -4.18 -7.25 -3.62
N ILE A 26 -3.60 -6.74 -2.53
CA ILE A 26 -3.59 -5.31 -2.22
C ILE A 26 -2.73 -4.55 -3.25
N PHE A 27 -1.53 -5.04 -3.53
CA PHE A 27 -0.61 -4.39 -4.47
C PHE A 27 -1.12 -4.45 -5.92
N ASP A 28 -1.81 -5.49 -6.34
CA ASP A 28 -2.42 -5.57 -7.67
C ASP A 28 -3.51 -4.51 -7.86
N LYS A 29 -4.35 -4.27 -6.84
CA LYS A 29 -5.36 -3.19 -6.87
C LYS A 29 -4.71 -1.82 -6.91
N ALA A 30 -3.66 -1.62 -6.11
CA ALA A 30 -2.90 -0.37 -6.08
C ALA A 30 -2.21 -0.11 -7.43
N LYS A 31 -1.61 -1.13 -8.05
CA LYS A 31 -1.01 -1.03 -9.38
C LYS A 31 -2.01 -0.61 -10.45
N ARG A 32 -3.19 -1.25 -10.49
CA ARG A 32 -4.26 -0.88 -11.44
C ARG A 32 -4.71 0.58 -11.25
N THR A 33 -4.71 1.06 -10.01
CA THR A 33 -5.04 2.46 -9.69
C THR A 33 -4.01 3.42 -10.27
N ILE A 34 -2.71 3.15 -10.06
CA ILE A 34 -1.62 3.96 -10.61
C ILE A 34 -1.65 3.96 -12.16
N VAL A 35 -1.81 2.78 -12.78
CA VAL A 35 -1.91 2.64 -14.24
C VAL A 35 -3.13 3.38 -14.80
N GLY A 36 -4.22 3.49 -14.02
CA GLY A 36 -5.40 4.29 -14.34
C GLY A 36 -5.20 5.81 -14.21
N GLY A 37 -4.01 6.28 -13.85
CA GLY A 37 -3.68 7.70 -13.67
C GLY A 37 -4.11 8.28 -12.31
N MET A 38 -4.47 7.43 -11.36
CA MET A 38 -4.89 7.80 -10.00
C MET A 38 -3.74 7.60 -9.00
N SER A 39 -3.89 8.08 -7.77
CA SER A 39 -2.86 7.94 -6.75
C SER A 39 -3.15 6.82 -5.76
N VAL A 40 -2.09 6.27 -5.19
CA VAL A 40 -2.12 5.39 -4.02
C VAL A 40 -1.73 6.21 -2.79
N ILE A 41 -2.64 6.30 -1.83
CA ILE A 41 -2.45 7.06 -0.60
C ILE A 41 -2.04 6.09 0.50
N LEU A 42 -0.85 6.30 1.08
CA LEU A 42 -0.42 5.55 2.24
C LEU A 42 -0.88 6.28 3.51
N VAL A 43 -1.63 5.57 4.33
CA VAL A 43 -2.10 6.05 5.62
C VAL A 43 -1.61 5.15 6.74
N ARG A 44 -1.41 5.74 7.92
CA ARG A 44 -1.18 5.01 9.16
C ARG A 44 -2.35 5.25 10.09
N GLU A 45 -2.87 4.20 10.66
CA GLU A 45 -3.89 4.25 11.70
C GLU A 45 -3.21 4.30 13.07
N ASN A 46 -3.64 5.23 13.91
CA ASN A 46 -3.17 5.32 15.30
C ASN A 46 -4.11 4.56 16.25
N SER A 47 -3.71 4.42 17.52
CA SER A 47 -4.48 3.69 18.55
C SER A 47 -5.87 4.27 18.85
N LYS A 48 -6.21 5.45 18.31
CA LYS A 48 -7.54 6.08 18.41
C LYS A 48 -8.38 5.86 17.15
N GLY A 49 -7.92 5.05 16.20
CA GLY A 49 -8.59 4.78 14.92
C GLY A 49 -8.52 5.94 13.92
N LYS A 50 -7.70 6.97 14.18
CA LYS A 50 -7.54 8.08 13.25
C LYS A 50 -6.49 7.70 12.20
N GLN A 51 -6.89 7.80 10.94
CA GLN A 51 -6.00 7.60 9.80
C GLN A 51 -5.28 8.91 9.47
N GLU A 52 -3.95 8.82 9.41
CA GLU A 52 -3.09 9.94 9.05
C GLU A 52 -2.36 9.60 7.75
N ARG A 53 -2.63 10.39 6.72
CA ARG A 53 -1.90 10.31 5.46
C ARG A 53 -0.46 10.72 5.71
N PHE A 54 0.47 9.86 5.32
CA PHE A 54 1.89 10.16 5.44
C PHE A 54 2.62 10.14 4.10
N ASN A 55 2.08 9.46 3.07
CA ASN A 55 2.64 9.51 1.72
C ASN A 55 1.55 9.39 0.64
N THR A 56 1.87 9.81 -0.58
CA THR A 56 1.04 9.63 -1.78
C THR A 56 1.95 9.26 -2.93
N ILE A 57 1.64 8.15 -3.59
CA ILE A 57 2.37 7.60 -4.72
C ILE A 57 1.49 7.79 -5.96
N SER A 58 1.99 8.46 -6.98
CA SER A 58 1.27 8.72 -8.23
C SER A 58 2.04 8.26 -9.48
N SER A 59 3.21 7.65 -9.28
CA SER A 59 4.12 7.14 -10.31
C SER A 59 4.24 5.63 -10.20
N GLU A 60 4.28 4.94 -11.34
CA GLU A 60 4.49 3.49 -11.39
C GLU A 60 5.88 3.11 -10.85
N ILE A 61 6.90 3.96 -11.08
CA ILE A 61 8.27 3.74 -10.59
C ILE A 61 8.30 3.74 -9.07
N ASP A 62 7.73 4.79 -8.46
CA ASP A 62 7.71 4.94 -7.00
C ASP A 62 6.87 3.84 -6.35
N PHE A 63 5.80 3.42 -7.02
CA PHE A 63 4.95 2.32 -6.57
C PHE A 63 5.68 0.98 -6.57
N GLU A 64 6.39 0.64 -7.65
CA GLU A 64 7.16 -0.61 -7.72
C GLU A 64 8.33 -0.62 -6.73
N GLU A 65 8.98 0.53 -6.48
CA GLU A 65 10.00 0.63 -5.43
C GLU A 65 9.41 0.40 -4.03
N TYR A 66 8.25 0.99 -3.73
CA TYR A 66 7.55 0.72 -2.47
C TYR A 66 7.17 -0.76 -2.33
N ARG A 67 6.60 -1.36 -3.37
CA ARG A 67 6.26 -2.79 -3.39
C ARG A 67 7.49 -3.66 -3.11
N LYS A 68 8.61 -3.43 -3.83
CA LYS A 68 9.86 -4.17 -3.59
C LYS A 68 10.35 -4.03 -2.16
N GLN A 69 10.29 -2.83 -1.57
CA GLN A 69 10.70 -2.62 -0.18
C GLN A 69 9.86 -3.45 0.81
N VAL A 70 8.55 -3.56 0.58
CA VAL A 70 7.65 -4.38 1.40
C VAL A 70 7.98 -5.88 1.25
N PHE A 71 8.12 -6.38 0.03
CA PHE A 71 8.41 -7.80 -0.18
C PHE A 71 9.85 -8.21 0.16
N ARG A 72 10.79 -7.26 0.26
CA ARG A 72 12.20 -7.55 0.58
C ARG A 72 12.40 -8.28 1.91
N TYR A 73 11.49 -8.09 2.86
CA TYR A 73 11.60 -8.61 4.22
C TYR A 73 10.78 -9.90 4.46
N LEU A 74 10.25 -10.54 3.40
CA LEU A 74 9.43 -11.76 3.45
C LEU A 74 10.16 -12.98 2.91
#